data_AF-A0A661FLJ0-F1
#
_entry.id   AF-A0A661FLJ0-F1
#
_cell.length_a   1.000
_cell.length_b   1.000
_cell.length_c   1.000
_cell.angle_alpha   90.00
_cell.angle_beta   90.00
_cell.angle_gamma   90.00
#
_symmetry.space_group_name_H-M   'P 1'
#
loop_
_entity.id
_entity.type
_entity.pdbx_description
1 polymer ?
#
loop_
_entity_poly.entity_id
_entity_poly.type
_entity_poly.pdbx_seq_one_letter_code
_entity_poly.pdbx_strand_id
1 'polypeptide(L)'
;MALASDSPQTPLGVDFCGLSLSSPIVLLSGCVGFGEEYPRIEGFSNRDAGAIVLKGTTLEPRLGNAPHRLCETPMGMLNAIGLQNPG
;
A
#
# COMPACT_ATOMS: atom_id res chain seq x y z
N MET A 1 7.04 -27.06 -10.80
CA MET A 1 5.66 -26.98 -11.32
C MET A 1 4.78 -26.56 -10.14
N ALA A 2 4.65 -25.24 -9.92
CA ALA A 2 3.83 -24.73 -8.83
C ALA A 2 2.36 -24.91 -9.19
N LEU A 3 1.59 -25.50 -8.29
CA LEU A 3 0.17 -25.73 -8.43
C LEU A 3 -0.51 -24.36 -8.59
N ALA A 4 -1.15 -24.13 -9.74
CA ALA A 4 -2.01 -22.96 -9.93
C ALA A 4 -3.11 -23.04 -8.85
N SER A 5 -3.08 -22.12 -7.89
CA SER A 5 -4.11 -22.01 -6.87
C SER A 5 -5.41 -21.59 -7.53
N ASP A 6 -6.46 -22.38 -7.28
CA ASP A 6 -7.83 -22.20 -7.78
C ASP A 6 -8.51 -21.00 -7.09
N SER A 7 -7.96 -19.80 -7.30
CA SER A 7 -8.57 -18.54 -6.88
C SER A 7 -9.75 -18.27 -7.81
N PRO A 8 -10.93 -17.83 -7.32
CA PRO A 8 -12.01 -17.39 -8.20
C PRO A 8 -11.49 -16.30 -9.14
N GLN A 9 -11.47 -16.62 -10.44
CA GLN A 9 -10.96 -15.74 -11.48
C GLN A 9 -11.93 -14.55 -11.61
N THR A 10 -11.56 -13.43 -10.99
CA THR A 10 -12.26 -12.16 -11.18
C THR A 10 -11.91 -11.62 -12.58
N PRO A 11 -12.78 -10.85 -13.25
CA PRO A 11 -12.46 -10.23 -14.54
C PRO A 11 -11.24 -9.31 -14.51
N LEU A 12 -10.82 -8.90 -13.31
CA LEU A 12 -9.66 -8.03 -13.07
C LEU A 12 -8.43 -8.81 -12.58
N GLY A 13 -8.52 -10.13 -12.38
CA GLY A 13 -7.41 -10.93 -11.85
C GLY A 13 -6.18 -10.85 -12.76
N VAL A 14 -5.00 -10.68 -12.17
CA VAL A 14 -3.73 -10.60 -12.90
C VAL A 14 -2.64 -11.40 -12.20
N ASP A 15 -1.80 -12.09 -12.98
CA ASP A 15 -0.55 -12.66 -12.51
C ASP A 15 0.59 -11.67 -12.81
N PHE A 16 1.25 -11.19 -11.76
CA PHE A 16 2.35 -10.22 -11.88
C PHE A 16 3.56 -10.70 -11.07
N CYS A 17 4.69 -10.93 -11.75
CA CYS A 17 5.93 -11.40 -11.13
C CYS A 17 5.76 -12.66 -10.26
N GLY A 18 4.84 -13.56 -10.62
CA GLY A 18 4.53 -14.78 -9.86
C GLY A 18 3.57 -14.58 -8.67
N LEU A 19 3.02 -13.37 -8.50
CA LEU A 19 1.96 -13.07 -7.55
C LEU A 19 0.61 -13.09 -8.26
N SER A 20 -0.33 -13.87 -7.73
CA SER A 20 -1.71 -13.86 -8.19
C SER A 20 -2.48 -12.76 -7.44
N LEU A 21 -2.90 -11.72 -8.16
CA LEU A 21 -3.61 -10.55 -7.61
C LEU A 21 -5.09 -10.62 -8.01
N SER A 22 -5.99 -10.34 -7.07
CA SER A 22 -7.45 -10.31 -7.32
C SER A 22 -7.89 -9.14 -8.24
N SER A 23 -7.05 -8.13 -8.38
CA SER A 23 -7.20 -6.98 -9.29
C SER A 23 -5.83 -6.37 -9.58
N PRO A 24 -5.65 -5.51 -10.60
CA PRO A 24 -4.40 -4.77 -10.80
C PRO A 24 -4.27 -3.57 -9.84
N ILE A 25 -5.25 -3.34 -8.95
CA ILE A 25 -5.27 -2.18 -8.05
C ILE A 25 -4.37 -2.47 -6.86
N VAL A 26 -3.33 -1.65 -6.69
CA VAL A 26 -2.35 -1.79 -5.63
C VAL A 26 -2.34 -0.52 -4.79
N LEU A 27 -2.47 -0.67 -3.47
CA LEU A 27 -2.33 0.45 -2.56
C LEU A 27 -0.84 0.77 -2.36
N LEU A 28 -0.47 2.03 -2.59
CA LEU A 28 0.92 2.45 -2.68
C LEU A 28 1.60 2.67 -1.31
N SER A 29 2.90 2.42 -1.28
CA SER A 29 3.75 2.61 -0.10
C SER A 29 3.63 4.02 0.45
N GLY A 30 3.54 4.13 1.77
CA GLY A 30 3.49 5.41 2.47
C GLY A 30 2.09 6.04 2.55
N CYS A 31 1.10 5.54 1.79
CA CYS A 31 -0.29 5.99 1.87
C CYS A 31 -1.18 5.08 2.73
N VAL A 32 -0.74 3.87 3.03
CA VAL A 32 -1.50 2.85 3.78
C VAL A 32 -0.88 2.44 5.11
N GLY A 33 0.10 3.21 5.61
CA GLY A 33 0.77 2.90 6.87
C GLY A 33 1.29 1.47 6.89
N PHE A 34 0.81 0.68 7.86
CA PHE A 34 1.10 -0.74 8.02
C PHE A 34 -0.11 -1.64 7.70
N GLY A 35 -1.12 -1.12 7.00
CA GLY A 35 -2.28 -1.88 6.52
C GLY A 35 -3.39 -2.03 7.56
N GLU A 36 -3.32 -1.29 8.66
CA GLU A 36 -4.27 -1.36 9.78
C GLU A 36 -5.27 -0.20 9.77
N GLU A 37 -4.97 0.87 9.05
CA GLU A 37 -5.75 2.10 9.05
C GLU A 37 -7.01 1.98 8.18
N TYR A 38 -6.89 1.40 6.98
CA TYR A 38 -7.99 1.30 6.01
C TYR A 38 -9.10 0.32 6.40
N PRO A 39 -8.83 -0.85 7.03
CA PRO A 39 -9.89 -1.73 7.54
C PRO A 39 -10.80 -1.09 8.62
N ARG A 40 -10.46 0.10 9.12
CA ARG A 40 -11.31 0.87 10.05
C ARG A 40 -12.43 1.63 9.32
N ILE A 41 -12.35 1.72 8.00
CA ILE A 41 -13.39 2.30 7.14
C ILE A 41 -14.47 1.23 6.92
N GLU A 42 -15.71 1.55 7.25
CA GLU A 42 -16.83 0.64 7.06
C GLU A 42 -16.95 0.20 5.59
N GLY A 43 -17.09 -1.11 5.38
CA GLY A 43 -17.21 -1.70 4.05
C GLY A 43 -15.89 -1.86 3.28
N PHE A 44 -14.74 -1.49 3.86
CA PHE A 44 -13.43 -1.71 3.24
C PHE A 44 -12.71 -2.92 3.84
N SER A 45 -12.21 -3.81 2.98
CA SER A 45 -11.30 -4.90 3.32
C SER A 45 -9.99 -4.75 2.56
N ASN A 46 -8.87 -5.12 3.19
CA ASN A 46 -7.59 -5.27 2.49
C ASN A 46 -7.67 -6.26 1.32
N ARG A 47 -8.67 -7.15 1.29
CA ARG A 47 -8.95 -8.09 0.19
C ARG A 47 -9.54 -7.42 -1.06
N ASP A 48 -10.02 -6.17 -0.94
CA ASP A 48 -10.61 -5.41 -2.06
C ASP A 48 -9.54 -4.83 -2.99
N ALA A 49 -8.29 -4.75 -2.52
CA ALA A 49 -7.12 -4.43 -3.34
C ALA A 49 -6.41 -5.72 -3.78
N GLY A 50 -5.79 -5.69 -4.97
CA GLY A 50 -4.96 -6.78 -5.46
C GLY A 50 -3.69 -6.96 -4.64
N ALA A 51 -3.09 -5.86 -4.18
CA ALA A 51 -1.97 -5.87 -3.24
C ALA A 51 -1.92 -4.58 -2.41
N ILE A 52 -1.16 -4.65 -1.31
CA ILE A 52 -0.89 -3.52 -0.42
C ILE A 52 0.63 -3.43 -0.25
N VAL A 53 1.20 -2.27 -0.57
CA VAL A 53 2.61 -1.99 -0.31
C VAL A 53 2.69 -1.13 0.94
N LEU A 54 3.28 -1.68 2.00
CA LEU A 54 3.40 -0.98 3.28
C LEU A 54 4.40 0.17 3.22
N LYS A 55 4.41 1.00 4.27
CA LYS A 55 5.41 2.05 4.44
C LYS A 55 6.84 1.50 4.31
N GLY A 56 7.71 2.25 3.64
CA GLY A 56 9.14 1.93 3.57
C GLY A 56 9.76 1.76 4.96
N THR A 57 10.46 0.66 5.13
CA THR A 57 11.18 0.25 6.35
C THR A 57 12.66 0.59 6.22
N THR A 58 13.26 1.12 7.28
CA THR A 58 14.71 1.39 7.32
C THR A 58 15.34 0.61 8.46
N LEU A 59 16.61 0.21 8.35
CA LEU A 59 17.28 -0.61 9.38
C LEU A 59 17.08 -0.09 10.82
N GLU A 60 17.15 1.23 11.00
CA GLU A 60 16.94 1.90 12.27
C GLU A 60 15.68 2.77 12.24
N PRO A 61 15.04 3.02 13.40
CA PRO A 61 13.89 3.91 13.49
C PRO A 61 14.19 5.32 12.94
N ARG A 62 13.24 5.90 12.23
CA ARG A 62 13.30 7.28 11.71
C ARG A 62 12.07 8.06 12.15
N LEU A 63 12.30 9.22 12.76
CA LEU A 63 11.22 10.17 13.10
C LEU A 63 10.65 10.89 11.87
N GLY A 64 11.42 10.95 10.78
CA GLY A 64 11.10 11.74 9.59
C GLY A 64 11.44 13.22 9.75
N ASN A 65 11.03 14.01 8.76
CA ASN A 65 11.29 15.46 8.77
C ASN A 65 10.33 16.18 9.72
N ALA A 66 10.75 17.35 10.21
CA ALA A 66 9.93 18.23 11.03
C ALA A 66 8.72 18.79 10.22
N PRO A 67 7.58 19.08 10.86
CA PRO A 67 6.48 19.82 10.23
C PRO A 67 6.90 21.27 9.89
N HIS A 68 6.33 21.92 8.87
CA HIS A 68 5.34 21.41 7.92
C HIS A 68 6.01 20.57 6.82
N ARG A 69 5.45 19.38 6.55
CA ARG A 69 6.03 18.40 5.61
C ARG A 69 5.04 17.86 4.58
N LEU A 70 3.90 18.53 4.46
CA LEU A 70 2.84 18.30 3.49
C LEU A 70 2.36 19.66 3.00
N CYS A 71 2.10 19.78 1.70
CA CYS A 71 1.54 20.98 1.09
C CYS A 71 0.61 20.57 -0.07
N GLU A 72 -0.62 21.05 -0.08
CA GLU A 72 -1.55 20.82 -1.20
C GLU A 72 -1.14 21.64 -2.42
N THR A 73 -1.35 21.09 -3.60
CA THR A 73 -1.17 21.77 -4.89
C THR A 73 -2.44 21.59 -5.72
N PRO A 74 -2.69 22.43 -6.73
CA PRO A 74 -3.75 22.15 -7.69
C PRO A 74 -3.61 20.72 -8.24
N MET A 75 -4.65 19.91 -8.07
CA MET A 75 -4.69 18.50 -8.50
C MET A 75 -3.66 17.58 -7.84
N GLY A 76 -3.17 17.88 -6.63
CA GLY A 76 -2.24 16.98 -5.95
C GLY A 76 -1.70 17.48 -4.61
N MET A 77 -0.55 16.94 -4.22
CA MET A 77 0.14 17.33 -3.00
C MET A 77 1.65 17.09 -3.11
N LEU A 78 2.43 17.95 -2.46
CA LEU A 78 3.84 17.73 -2.15
C LEU A 78 3.98 17.11 -0.77
N ASN A 79 4.93 16.19 -0.63
CA ASN A 79 5.28 15.60 0.65
C ASN A 79 6.80 15.55 0.85
N ALA A 80 7.21 15.75 2.09
CA ALA A 80 8.59 15.61 2.54
C ALA A 80 8.61 14.86 3.87
N ILE A 81 7.95 13.69 3.96
CA ILE A 81 7.80 12.95 5.23
C ILE A 81 9.15 12.53 5.84
N GLY A 82 10.16 12.26 5.01
CA GLY A 82 11.50 11.88 5.48
C GLY A 82 11.61 10.42 5.93
N LEU A 83 10.79 9.52 5.36
CA LEU A 83 10.76 8.08 5.67
C LEU A 83 10.50 7.79 7.16
N GLN A 84 9.54 8.47 7.80
CA GLN A 84 9.16 8.14 9.17
C GLN A 84 8.68 6.69 9.29
N ASN A 85 9.39 5.86 10.06
CA ASN A 85 9.09 4.44 10.28
C ASN A 85 9.78 3.94 11.57
N PRO A 86 9.34 2.84 12.18
CA PRO A 86 9.83 2.37 13.47
C PRO A 86 11.13 1.57 13.41
N GLY A 87 11.72 1.34 12.23
CA GLY A 87 12.76 0.32 12.04
C GLY A 87 12.19 -0.93 11.40
#